data_AF-A0A932Z2G8-F1
#
_entry.id   AF-A0A932Z2G8-F1
#
_cell.length_a   1.000
_cell.length_b   1.000
_cell.length_c   1.000
_cell.angle_alpha   90.00
_cell.angle_beta   90.00
_cell.angle_gamma   90.00
#
_symmetry.space_group_name_H-M   'P 1'
#
loop_
_entity.id
_entity.type
_entity.pdbx_description
1 polymer ?
#
loop_
_entity_poly.entity_id
_entity_poly.type
_entity_poly.pdbx_seq_one_letter_code
_entity_poly.pdbx_strand_id
1 'polypeptide(L)'
;IVEASLPVMISEVREINQPRYPTVLMRLMSEDAKVTIWNNKVMNLAEETIGLKGSATQVRRIFSPERTKGELLGDGVKQPEETAHLLINTLLKKDIISL
;
A
#
# COMPACT_ATOMS: atom_id res chain seq x y z
N ILE A 1 5.47 -10.03 -20.91
CA ILE A 1 4.05 -9.85 -21.26
C ILE A 1 3.30 -11.00 -20.61
N VAL A 2 2.19 -10.72 -19.91
CA VAL A 2 1.34 -11.73 -19.28
C VAL A 2 0.01 -11.74 -20.02
N GLU A 3 -0.50 -12.92 -20.36
CA GLU A 3 -1.74 -13.10 -21.13
C GLU A 3 -2.72 -13.98 -20.34
N ALA A 4 -4.02 -13.68 -20.44
CA ALA A 4 -5.08 -14.45 -19.77
C ALA A 4 -6.40 -14.37 -20.56
N SER A 5 -7.20 -15.43 -20.51
CA SER A 5 -8.56 -15.46 -21.08
C SER A 5 -9.60 -14.87 -20.13
N LEU A 6 -10.62 -14.20 -20.67
CA LEU A 6 -11.73 -13.64 -19.88
C LEU A 6 -12.74 -14.74 -19.45
N PRO A 7 -13.37 -14.63 -18.25
CA PRO A 7 -13.29 -13.52 -17.29
C PRO A 7 -12.04 -13.57 -16.40
N VAL A 8 -11.44 -12.41 -16.13
CA VAL A 8 -10.23 -12.27 -15.29
C VAL A 8 -10.41 -11.15 -14.27
N MET A 9 -9.78 -11.29 -13.10
CA MET A 9 -9.67 -10.24 -12.09
C MET A 9 -8.27 -9.62 -12.17
N ILE A 10 -8.21 -8.29 -12.22
CA ILE A 10 -6.96 -7.53 -12.27
C ILE A 10 -6.93 -6.57 -11.09
N SER A 11 -5.84 -6.60 -10.33
CA SER A 11 -5.53 -5.59 -9.31
C SER A 11 -4.49 -4.63 -9.85
N GLU A 12 -4.78 -3.33 -9.80
CA GLU A 12 -3.88 -2.29 -10.32
C GLU A 12 -3.11 -1.61 -9.18
N VAL A 13 -1.88 -1.18 -9.47
CA VAL A 13 -1.08 -0.32 -8.59
C VAL A 13 -1.31 1.14 -8.91
N ARG A 14 -1.08 2.04 -7.95
CA ARG A 14 -1.35 3.48 -8.10
C ARG A 14 -0.58 4.11 -9.27
N GLU A 15 0.58 3.56 -9.59
CA GLU A 15 1.53 4.09 -10.55
C GLU A 15 1.10 3.89 -12.01
N ILE A 16 0.10 3.04 -12.29
CA ILE A 16 -0.28 2.71 -13.68
C ILE A 16 -0.85 3.93 -14.43
N ASN A 17 -1.55 4.84 -13.74
CA ASN A 17 -2.11 6.05 -14.36
C ASN A 17 -2.40 7.17 -13.33
N GLN A 18 -2.78 8.34 -13.85
CA GLN A 18 -3.33 9.44 -13.05
C GLN A 18 -4.83 9.57 -13.35
N PRO A 19 -5.72 9.49 -12.35
CA PRO A 19 -7.15 9.68 -12.56
C PRO A 19 -7.45 11.04 -13.17
N ARG A 20 -8.26 11.07 -14.22
CA ARG A 20 -8.69 12.31 -14.88
C ARG A 20 -9.54 13.18 -13.95
N TYR A 21 -9.49 14.49 -14.14
CA TYR A 21 -10.44 15.39 -13.49
C TYR A 21 -11.87 15.18 -14.03
N PRO A 22 -12.90 15.21 -13.18
CA PRO A 22 -14.28 15.17 -13.63
C PRO A 22 -14.68 16.52 -14.23
N THR A 23 -15.54 16.50 -15.26
CA THR A 23 -16.15 17.72 -15.80
C THR A 23 -17.32 18.17 -14.91
N VAL A 24 -17.73 19.44 -15.01
CA VAL A 24 -18.90 19.96 -14.26
C VAL A 24 -20.15 19.12 -14.54
N LEU A 25 -20.40 18.79 -15.80
CA LEU A 25 -21.54 17.96 -16.20
C LEU A 25 -21.51 16.58 -15.51
N MET A 26 -20.36 15.91 -15.48
CA MET A 26 -20.24 14.59 -14.83
C MET A 26 -20.49 14.66 -13.33
N ARG A 27 -20.11 15.76 -12.67
CA ARG A 27 -20.37 15.96 -11.24
C ARG A 27 -21.87 16.08 -10.96
N LEU A 28 -22.59 16.89 -11.76
CA LEU A 28 -24.05 17.01 -11.65
C LEU A 28 -24.73 15.65 -11.90
N MET A 29 -24.33 14.94 -12.96
CA MET A 29 -24.86 13.61 -13.25
C MET A 29 -24.59 12.61 -12.11
N SER A 30 -23.44 12.69 -11.45
CA SER A 30 -23.09 11.81 -10.34
C SER A 30 -23.88 12.11 -9.06
N GLU A 31 -24.28 13.36 -8.86
CA GLU A 31 -25.11 13.78 -7.73
C GLU A 31 -26.53 13.22 -7.86
N ASP A 32 -27.10 13.27 -9.06
CA ASP A 32 -28.44 12.73 -9.35
C ASP A 32 -28.47 11.20 -9.55
N ALA A 33 -27.30 10.56 -9.64
CA ALA A 33 -27.20 9.14 -9.91
C ALA A 33 -27.79 8.31 -8.75
N LYS A 34 -28.75 7.43 -9.06
CA LYS A 34 -29.31 6.51 -8.08
C LYS A 34 -28.29 5.45 -7.68
N VAL A 35 -27.77 5.54 -6.46
CA VAL A 35 -26.92 4.50 -5.87
C VAL A 35 -27.81 3.46 -5.18
N THR A 36 -27.80 2.22 -5.71
CA THR A 36 -28.55 1.12 -5.09
C THR A 36 -27.80 0.63 -3.87
N ILE A 37 -28.44 0.67 -2.70
CA ILE A 37 -27.85 0.22 -1.44
C ILE A 37 -28.22 -1.25 -1.21
N TRP A 38 -27.23 -2.12 -1.18
CA TRP A 38 -27.40 -3.53 -0.83
C TRP A 38 -26.97 -3.80 0.61
N ASN A 39 -27.77 -4.59 1.30
CA ASN A 39 -27.45 -5.15 2.60
C ASN A 39 -27.56 -6.68 2.53
N ASN A 40 -27.24 -7.37 3.61
CA ASN A 40 -27.27 -8.83 3.59
C ASN A 40 -28.69 -9.42 3.45
N LYS A 41 -29.77 -8.63 3.63
CA LYS A 41 -31.13 -9.08 3.32
C LYS A 41 -31.34 -9.26 1.81
N VAL A 42 -30.64 -8.46 1.01
CA VAL A 42 -30.66 -8.55 -0.47
C VAL A 42 -29.67 -9.59 -0.96
N MET A 43 -28.46 -9.63 -0.37
CA MET A 43 -27.37 -10.49 -0.83
C MET A 43 -27.48 -11.94 -0.36
N ASN A 44 -28.23 -12.20 0.72
CA ASN A 44 -28.48 -13.54 1.28
C ASN A 44 -27.20 -14.37 1.49
N LEU A 45 -26.14 -13.74 1.99
CA LEU A 45 -24.87 -14.41 2.30
C LEU A 45 -24.93 -14.99 3.71
N ALA A 46 -24.22 -16.10 3.94
CA ALA A 46 -24.09 -16.68 5.27
C ALA A 46 -23.33 -15.73 6.22
N GLU A 47 -23.88 -15.44 7.39
CA GLU A 47 -23.24 -14.52 8.35
C GLU A 47 -21.87 -15.00 8.82
N GLU A 48 -21.66 -16.32 8.85
CA GLU A 48 -20.41 -16.94 9.26
C GLU A 48 -19.31 -16.83 8.19
N THR A 49 -19.60 -16.29 7.00
CA THR A 49 -18.61 -16.08 5.92
C THR A 49 -18.32 -14.60 5.65
N ILE A 50 -18.93 -13.68 6.41
CA ILE A 50 -18.79 -12.24 6.20
C ILE A 50 -18.52 -11.49 7.51
N GLY A 51 -17.99 -10.27 7.39
CA GLY A 51 -17.72 -9.40 8.54
C GLY A 51 -16.72 -10.00 9.52
N LEU A 52 -16.87 -9.66 10.80
CA LEU A 52 -15.96 -10.12 11.85
C LEU A 52 -16.09 -11.63 12.13
N LYS A 53 -17.32 -12.18 12.05
CA LYS A 53 -17.58 -13.61 12.29
C LYS A 53 -16.88 -14.49 11.25
N GLY A 54 -16.94 -14.10 9.98
CA GLY A 54 -16.28 -14.84 8.90
C GLY A 54 -14.80 -14.54 8.69
N SER A 55 -14.18 -13.67 9.49
CA SER A 55 -12.77 -13.33 9.33
C SER A 55 -11.87 -14.40 9.95
N ALA A 56 -11.01 -15.02 9.13
CA ALA A 56 -10.00 -15.97 9.60
C ALA A 56 -8.92 -15.32 10.47
N THR A 57 -8.72 -14.00 10.34
CA THR A 57 -7.70 -13.23 11.08
C THR A 57 -8.34 -12.19 11.99
N GLN A 58 -7.76 -11.97 13.18
CA GLN A 58 -8.24 -10.96 14.13
C GLN A 58 -7.09 -10.05 14.57
N VAL A 59 -7.32 -8.74 14.50
CA VAL A 59 -6.34 -7.74 14.92
C VAL A 59 -6.29 -7.70 16.45
N ARG A 60 -5.18 -8.16 17.03
CA ARG A 60 -5.01 -8.23 18.50
C ARG A 60 -4.45 -6.95 19.12
N ARG A 61 -3.59 -6.24 18.40
CA ARG A 61 -2.92 -5.02 18.88
C ARG A 61 -2.59 -4.11 17.71
N ILE A 62 -2.85 -2.82 17.90
CA ILE A 62 -2.45 -1.76 16.97
C ILE A 62 -1.51 -0.84 17.75
N PHE A 63 -0.35 -0.53 17.19
CA PHE A 63 0.62 0.39 17.78
C PHE A 63 1.38 1.12 16.67
N SER A 64 1.86 2.33 16.99
CA SER A 64 2.71 3.10 16.09
C SER A 64 4.16 2.63 16.22
N PRO A 65 4.86 2.30 15.12
CA PRO A 65 6.26 1.92 15.20
C PRO A 65 7.13 3.12 15.62
N GLU A 66 8.09 2.90 16.51
CA GLU A 66 9.11 3.90 16.82
C GLU A 66 10.09 4.01 15.65
N ARG A 67 10.38 5.24 15.20
CA ARG A 67 11.39 5.48 14.16
C ARG A 67 12.77 5.57 14.78
N THR A 68 13.71 4.80 14.24
CA THR A 68 15.12 4.90 14.62
C THR A 68 15.67 6.29 14.25
N LYS A 69 16.44 6.90 15.15
CA LYS A 69 17.15 8.16 14.87
C LYS A 69 18.30 7.91 13.89
N GLY A 70 18.57 8.88 13.02
CA GLY A 70 19.73 8.83 12.14
C GLY A 70 21.05 8.89 12.91
N GLU A 71 22.11 8.35 12.31
CA GLU A 71 23.48 8.40 12.83
C GLU A 71 24.38 9.13 11.83
N LEU A 72 25.36 9.88 12.32
CA LEU A 72 26.43 10.43 11.50
C LEU A 72 27.62 9.47 11.55
N LEU A 73 28.11 9.07 10.38
CA LEU A 73 29.23 8.14 10.24
C LEU A 73 30.48 8.89 9.76
N GLY A 74 31.58 8.74 10.48
CA GLY A 74 32.90 9.27 10.09
C GLY A 74 33.02 10.79 9.99
N ASP A 75 34.17 11.25 9.49
CA ASP A 75 34.44 12.65 9.11
C ASP A 75 34.66 12.71 7.60
N GLY A 76 33.56 12.89 6.86
CA GLY A 76 33.58 12.94 5.40
C GLY A 76 34.33 14.15 4.82
N VAL A 77 34.70 15.15 5.62
CA VAL A 77 35.49 16.31 5.16
C VAL A 77 36.97 15.98 5.13
N LYS A 78 37.46 15.24 6.14
CA LYS A 78 38.89 14.89 6.24
C LYS A 78 39.22 13.55 5.59
N GLN A 79 38.30 12.58 5.63
CA GLN A 79 38.54 11.20 5.22
C GLN A 79 37.35 10.64 4.41
N PRO A 80 37.19 11.10 3.16
CA PRO A 80 36.02 10.74 2.35
C PRO A 80 35.96 9.25 1.98
N GLU A 81 37.08 8.63 1.61
CA GLU A 81 37.09 7.21 1.19
C GLU A 81 36.77 6.26 2.35
N GLU A 82 37.39 6.46 3.52
CA GLU A 82 37.14 5.66 4.71
C GLU A 82 35.68 5.78 5.16
N THR A 83 35.13 6.99 5.13
CA THR A 83 33.73 7.25 5.47
C THR A 83 32.78 6.54 4.49
N ALA A 84 33.10 6.52 3.19
CA ALA A 84 32.30 5.79 2.20
C ALA A 84 32.33 4.27 2.45
N HIS A 85 33.50 3.70 2.78
CA HIS A 85 33.60 2.29 3.16
C HIS A 85 32.80 1.97 4.43
N LEU A 86 32.86 2.83 5.43
CA LEU A 86 32.09 2.69 6.67
C LEU A 86 30.57 2.74 6.42
N LEU A 87 30.12 3.64 5.52
CA LEU A 87 28.73 3.76 5.13
C LEU A 87 28.23 2.48 4.46
N ILE A 88 28.94 1.98 3.45
CA ILE A 88 28.58 0.76 2.73
C ILE A 88 28.49 -0.43 3.71
N ASN A 89 29.50 -0.60 4.57
CA ASN A 89 29.52 -1.66 5.56
C ASN A 89 28.33 -1.58 6.54
N THR A 90 27.96 -0.37 6.95
CA THR A 90 26.82 -0.15 7.86
C THR A 90 25.49 -0.45 7.19
N LEU A 91 25.33 -0.08 5.92
CA LEU A 91 24.11 -0.34 5.15
C LEU A 91 23.92 -1.82 4.82
N LEU A 92 25.01 -2.54 4.53
CA LEU A 92 25.01 -4.00 4.39
C LEU A 92 24.60 -4.69 5.69
N LYS A 93 25.18 -4.28 6.83
CA LYS A 93 24.83 -4.85 8.15
C LYS A 93 23.37 -4.62 8.55
N LYS A 94 22.74 -3.58 8.00
CA LYS A 94 21.33 -3.23 8.26
C LYS A 94 20.37 -3.86 7.24
N ASP A 95 20.86 -4.68 6.32
CA ASP A 95 20.10 -5.28 5.22
C ASP A 95 19.32 -4.25 4.38
N ILE A 96 19.81 -3.00 4.35
CA ILE A 96 19.21 -1.92 3.55
C ILE A 96 19.59 -2.06 2.08
N ILE A 97 20.79 -2.61 1.83
CA ILE A 97 21.28 -2.91 0.50
C ILE A 97 21.78 -4.36 0.52
N SER A 98 21.43 -5.12 -0.50
CA SER A 98 22.05 -6.41 -0.80
C SER A 98 23.01 -6.25 -1.97
N LEU A 99 24.19 -6.85 -1.86
CA LEU A 99 25.15 -7.00 -2.97
C LEU A 99 24.97 -8.36 -3.64
#